data_AF-A0A2W6TS33-F1
#
_entry.id   AF-A0A2W6TS33-F1
#
_cell.length_a   1.000
_cell.length_b   1.000
_cell.length_c   1.000
_cell.angle_alpha   90.00
_cell.angle_beta   90.00
_cell.angle_gamma   90.00
#
_symmetry.space_group_name_H-M   'P 1'
#
loop_
_entity.id
_entity.type
_entity.pdbx_description
1 polymer ?
#
loop_
_entity_poly.entity_id
_entity_poly.type
_entity_poly.pdbx_seq_one_letter_code
_entity_poly.pdbx_strand_id
1 'polypeptide(L)'
;TRFNVRLQQQALQLAVFEGAVEVRAAGLVSVVEAGQQLRVDAAGIGPTQLADPGIDAWTRGILMADQMPLAELVAELSRYRPGHLGVAPEIATLPVAGVFPLRDPDAALAMLERSLPVRVSSSLPWWTTLQPLH
;
A
#
# COMPACT_ATOMS: atom_id res chain seq x y z
N THR A 1 7.36 -19.38 -6.41
CA THR A 1 6.04 -18.92 -5.96
C THR A 1 6.17 -17.52 -5.40
N ARG A 2 5.29 -16.59 -5.79
CA ARG A 2 5.26 -15.19 -5.34
C ARG A 2 3.89 -14.87 -4.77
N PHE A 3 3.84 -14.30 -3.57
CA PHE A 3 2.59 -14.02 -2.86
C PHE A 3 2.77 -12.89 -1.82
N ASN A 4 1.68 -12.26 -1.42
CA ASN A 4 1.61 -11.29 -0.31
C ASN A 4 0.81 -11.90 0.84
N VAL A 5 1.28 -11.68 2.07
CA VAL A 5 0.52 -11.96 3.30
C VAL A 5 0.38 -10.67 4.09
N ARG A 6 -0.84 -10.24 4.37
CA ARG A 6 -1.13 -9.07 5.22
C ARG A 6 -1.99 -9.48 6.41
N LEU A 7 -1.56 -9.10 7.61
CA LEU A 7 -2.39 -9.21 8.80
C LEU A 7 -3.21 -7.92 8.96
N GLN A 8 -4.53 -8.03 8.93
CA GLN A 8 -5.45 -6.93 9.21
C GLN A 8 -6.39 -7.32 10.36
N GLN A 9 -6.33 -6.55 11.45
CA GLN A 9 -7.12 -6.76 12.67
C GLN A 9 -6.91 -8.18 13.26
N GLN A 10 -7.74 -9.14 12.85
CA GLN A 10 -7.72 -10.55 13.29
C GLN A 10 -7.80 -11.54 12.11
N ALA A 11 -7.51 -11.08 10.90
CA ALA A 11 -7.52 -11.90 9.71
C ALA A 11 -6.23 -11.72 8.91
N LEU A 12 -5.80 -12.83 8.31
CA LEU A 12 -4.70 -12.90 7.38
C LEU A 12 -5.27 -12.89 5.97
N GLN A 13 -4.83 -11.96 5.14
CA GLN A 13 -5.14 -11.91 3.73
C GLN A 13 -3.92 -12.40 2.94
N LEU A 14 -4.12 -13.45 2.13
CA LEU A 14 -3.11 -14.01 1.24
C LEU A 14 -3.51 -13.71 -0.20
N ALA A 15 -2.61 -13.14 -1.00
CA ALA A 15 -2.77 -12.99 -2.44
C ALA A 15 -1.59 -13.65 -3.17
N VAL A 16 -1.85 -14.49 -4.16
CA VAL A 16 -0.82 -15.20 -4.93
C VAL A 16 -0.71 -14.61 -6.32
N PHE A 17 0.52 -14.39 -6.77
CA PHE A 17 0.84 -13.71 -8.02
C PHE A 17 1.58 -14.60 -9.01
N GLU A 18 2.33 -15.58 -8.50
CA GLU A 18 3.07 -16.52 -9.34
C GLU A 18 3.15 -17.89 -8.65
N GLY A 19 2.86 -18.95 -9.41
CA GLY A 19 2.73 -20.31 -8.87
C GLY A 19 1.48 -20.48 -8.01
N ALA A 20 1.53 -21.40 -7.05
CA ALA A 20 0.42 -21.70 -6.14
C ALA A 20 0.91 -21.77 -4.68
N VAL A 21 0.07 -21.39 -3.72
CA VAL A 21 0.36 -21.48 -2.29
C VAL A 21 -0.70 -22.35 -1.61
N GLU A 22 -0.24 -23.35 -0.87
CA GLU A 22 -1.11 -24.16 -0.02
C GLU A 22 -1.28 -23.49 1.35
N VAL A 23 -2.53 -23.28 1.75
CA VAL A 23 -2.94 -22.72 3.04
C VAL A 23 -3.53 -23.83 3.90
N ARG A 24 -3.05 -23.92 5.14
CA ARG A 24 -3.57 -24.85 6.14
C ARG A 24 -4.05 -24.08 7.36
N ALA A 25 -5.33 -24.19 7.69
CA ALA A 25 -5.91 -23.56 8.89
C ALA A 25 -7.14 -24.34 9.39
N ALA A 26 -7.27 -24.49 10.71
CA ALA A 26 -8.40 -25.17 11.36
C ALA A 26 -8.71 -26.59 10.78
N GLY A 27 -7.67 -27.33 10.36
CA GLY A 27 -7.82 -28.65 9.75
C GLY A 27 -8.27 -28.64 8.28
N LEU A 28 -8.51 -27.47 7.70
CA LEU A 28 -8.80 -27.28 6.28
C LEU A 28 -7.51 -27.02 5.50
N VAL A 29 -7.50 -27.47 4.25
CA VAL A 29 -6.43 -27.21 3.28
C VAL A 29 -7.06 -26.58 2.04
N SER A 30 -6.45 -25.49 1.56
CA SER A 30 -6.84 -24.84 0.31
C SER A 30 -5.61 -24.45 -0.49
N VAL A 31 -5.67 -24.57 -1.81
CA VAL A 31 -4.61 -24.10 -2.70
C VAL A 31 -5.07 -22.81 -3.37
N VAL A 32 -4.21 -21.80 -3.32
CA VAL A 32 -4.44 -20.48 -3.91
C VAL A 32 -3.51 -20.35 -5.11
N GLU A 33 -4.11 -20.24 -6.29
CA GLU A 33 -3.39 -20.11 -7.55
C GLU A 33 -3.01 -18.65 -7.83
N ALA A 34 -2.08 -18.44 -8.74
CA ALA A 34 -1.72 -17.11 -9.24
C ALA A 34 -2.96 -16.36 -9.74
N GLY A 35 -3.07 -15.08 -9.37
CA GLY A 35 -4.23 -14.24 -9.65
C GLY A 35 -5.38 -14.40 -8.66
N GLN A 36 -5.21 -15.21 -7.61
CA GLN A 36 -6.21 -15.42 -6.58
C GLN A 36 -5.76 -14.88 -5.21
N GLN A 37 -6.73 -14.60 -4.37
CA GLN A 37 -6.54 -14.27 -2.97
C GLN A 37 -7.54 -15.00 -2.09
N LEU A 38 -7.23 -15.14 -0.81
CA LEU A 38 -8.18 -15.57 0.21
C LEU A 38 -7.91 -14.89 1.55
N ARG A 39 -8.88 -15.00 2.44
CA ARG A 39 -8.81 -14.55 3.82
C ARG A 39 -8.82 -15.77 4.76
N VAL A 40 -7.97 -15.75 5.77
CA VAL A 40 -7.95 -16.71 6.87
C VAL A 40 -8.22 -15.95 8.16
N ASP A 41 -9.15 -16.43 8.97
CA ASP A 41 -9.40 -15.90 10.31
C ASP A 41 -9.63 -17.04 11.31
N ALA A 42 -10.08 -16.71 12.52
CA ALA A 42 -10.33 -17.69 13.57
C ALA A 42 -11.43 -18.71 13.20
N ALA A 43 -12.32 -18.40 12.25
CA ALA A 43 -13.35 -19.33 11.76
C ALA A 43 -12.82 -20.29 10.67
N GLY A 44 -11.64 -20.03 10.11
CA GLY A 44 -10.96 -20.91 9.15
C GLY A 44 -10.59 -20.21 7.85
N ILE A 45 -10.63 -20.97 6.76
CA ILE A 45 -10.26 -20.51 5.41
C ILE A 45 -11.51 -19.99 4.70
N GLY A 46 -11.52 -18.71 4.34
CA GLY A 46 -12.57 -18.09 3.53
C GLY A 46 -12.49 -18.47 2.04
N PRO A 47 -13.50 -18.09 1.24
CA PRO A 47 -13.54 -18.43 -0.18
C PRO A 47 -12.39 -17.77 -0.95
N THR A 48 -11.89 -18.48 -1.96
CA THR A 48 -10.93 -17.94 -2.92
C THR A 48 -11.62 -16.92 -3.83
N GLN A 49 -10.99 -15.76 -4.00
CA GLN A 49 -11.46 -14.66 -4.83
C GLN A 49 -10.36 -14.25 -5.82
N LEU A 50 -10.71 -13.47 -6.85
CA LEU A 50 -9.69 -12.83 -7.68
C LEU A 50 -8.87 -11.87 -6.83
N ALA A 51 -7.54 -11.95 -6.95
CA ALA A 51 -6.64 -10.99 -6.33
C ALA A 51 -6.88 -9.62 -6.94
N ASP A 52 -7.00 -8.61 -6.10
CA ASP A 52 -7.00 -7.23 -6.57
C ASP A 52 -5.61 -6.92 -7.19
N PRO A 53 -5.54 -6.49 -8.46
CA PRO A 53 -4.27 -6.17 -9.13
C PRO A 53 -3.46 -5.08 -8.40
N GLY A 54 -4.09 -4.27 -7.55
CA GLY A 54 -3.43 -3.30 -6.67
C GLY A 54 -2.60 -3.95 -5.55
N ILE A 55 -2.91 -5.17 -5.12
CA ILE A 55 -2.17 -5.89 -4.08
C ILE A 55 -0.81 -6.39 -4.60
N ASP A 56 -0.62 -6.48 -5.92
CA ASP A 56 0.67 -6.78 -6.56
C ASP A 56 1.43 -5.51 -6.99
N ALA A 57 0.93 -4.32 -6.64
CA ALA A 57 1.59 -3.07 -6.95
C ALA A 57 2.91 -2.95 -6.16
N TRP A 58 2.88 -3.23 -4.85
CA TRP A 58 4.04 -3.03 -3.97
C TRP A 58 5.24 -3.93 -4.35
N THR A 59 4.99 -5.16 -4.84
CA THR A 59 6.02 -6.08 -5.35
C THR A 59 6.71 -5.55 -6.61
N ARG A 60 6.01 -4.72 -7.40
CA ARG A 60 6.56 -4.01 -8.57
C ARG A 60 7.20 -2.67 -8.21
N GLY A 61 7.26 -2.31 -6.93
CA GLY A 61 7.79 -1.02 -6.48
C GLY A 61 6.86 0.16 -6.75
N ILE A 62 5.55 -0.08 -6.82
CA ILE A 62 4.51 0.94 -6.98
C ILE A 62 3.43 0.78 -5.89
N LEU A 63 2.72 1.84 -5.54
CA LEU A 63 1.64 1.87 -4.57
C LEU A 63 0.39 2.36 -5.29
N MET A 64 -0.63 1.51 -5.35
CA MET A 64 -1.92 1.88 -5.91
C MET A 64 -2.78 2.47 -4.79
N ALA A 65 -3.12 3.73 -4.93
CA ALA A 65 -4.03 4.46 -4.06
C ALA A 65 -5.40 4.55 -4.72
N ASP A 66 -6.44 4.18 -3.99
CA ASP A 66 -7.83 4.37 -4.37
C ASP A 66 -8.55 5.03 -3.20
N GLN A 67 -8.88 6.33 -3.35
CA GLN A 67 -9.48 7.16 -2.30
C GLN A 67 -8.73 7.08 -0.95
N MET A 68 -7.42 6.88 -0.98
CA MET A 68 -6.58 6.71 0.21
C MET A 68 -6.29 8.06 0.85
N PRO A 69 -6.37 8.21 2.19
CA PRO A 69 -5.95 9.45 2.85
C PRO A 69 -4.48 9.78 2.58
N LEU A 70 -4.17 11.04 2.31
CA LEU A 70 -2.81 11.48 2.03
C LEU A 70 -1.81 11.08 3.12
N ALA A 71 -2.22 11.10 4.39
CA ALA A 71 -1.38 10.66 5.50
C ALA A 71 -0.98 9.17 5.42
N GLU A 72 -1.88 8.31 4.96
CA GLU A 72 -1.58 6.88 4.79
C GLU A 72 -0.60 6.67 3.63
N LEU A 73 -0.81 7.37 2.51
CA LEU A 73 0.11 7.34 1.39
C LEU A 73 1.52 7.83 1.79
N VAL A 74 1.59 8.96 2.49
CA VAL A 74 2.85 9.55 2.96
C VAL A 74 3.55 8.62 3.95
N ALA A 75 2.81 7.99 4.86
CA ALA A 75 3.35 7.00 5.79
C ALA A 75 3.96 5.81 5.03
N GLU A 76 3.30 5.30 3.99
CA GLU A 76 3.87 4.22 3.18
C GLU A 76 5.12 4.67 2.40
N LEU A 77 5.11 5.86 1.78
CA LEU A 77 6.28 6.42 1.09
C LEU A 77 7.47 6.63 2.04
N SER A 78 7.21 7.04 3.29
CA SER A 78 8.25 7.27 4.30
C SER A 78 9.06 6.00 4.63
N ARG A 79 8.49 4.81 4.41
CA ARG A 79 9.17 3.52 4.67
C ARG A 79 10.25 3.22 3.64
N TYR A 80 10.20 3.85 2.47
CA TYR A 80 11.11 3.61 1.34
C TYR A 80 12.04 4.80 1.07
N ARG A 81 11.93 5.89 1.86
CA ARG A 81 12.76 7.09 1.74
C ARG A 81 13.62 7.28 2.98
N PRO A 82 14.94 7.53 2.86
CA PRO A 82 15.74 7.94 4.00
C PRO A 82 15.31 9.34 4.50
N GLY A 83 15.34 9.54 5.82
CA GLY A 83 14.96 10.81 6.45
C GLY A 83 13.48 10.85 6.86
N HIS A 84 13.06 12.01 7.36
CA HIS A 84 11.68 12.24 7.79
C HIS A 84 10.83 12.75 6.61
N LEU A 85 9.66 12.16 6.44
CA LEU A 85 8.61 12.62 5.54
C LEU A 85 7.31 12.76 6.34
N GLY A 86 6.83 13.99 6.46
CA GLY A 86 5.61 14.34 7.18
C GLY A 86 4.53 14.91 6.28
N VAL A 87 3.32 15.01 6.81
CA VAL A 87 2.18 15.68 6.18
C VAL A 87 1.57 16.65 7.20
N ALA A 88 1.20 17.84 6.75
CA ALA A 88 0.51 18.81 7.57
C ALA A 88 -0.92 18.33 7.90
N PRO A 89 -1.41 18.48 9.16
CA PRO A 89 -2.71 17.95 9.58
C PRO A 89 -3.90 18.40 8.72
N GLU A 90 -3.82 19.61 8.16
CA GLU A 90 -4.87 20.25 7.36
C GLU A 90 -5.16 19.51 6.04
N ILE A 91 -4.16 18.77 5.52
CA ILE A 91 -4.25 18.03 4.26
C ILE A 91 -4.14 16.52 4.46
N ALA A 92 -3.98 16.05 5.70
CA ALA A 92 -3.75 14.65 6.04
C ALA A 92 -4.88 13.72 5.56
N THR A 93 -6.10 14.22 5.49
CA THR A 93 -7.30 13.46 5.08
C THR A 93 -7.66 13.64 3.61
N LEU A 94 -6.89 14.41 2.82
CA LEU A 94 -7.17 14.57 1.39
C LEU A 94 -7.16 13.21 0.69
N PRO A 95 -8.21 12.86 -0.06
CA PRO A 95 -8.27 11.59 -0.76
C PRO A 95 -7.32 11.63 -1.95
N VAL A 96 -6.51 10.59 -2.08
CA VAL A 96 -5.56 10.41 -3.17
C VAL A 96 -5.92 9.17 -3.96
N ALA A 97 -5.97 9.32 -5.28
CA ALA A 97 -6.12 8.24 -6.22
C ALA A 97 -4.98 8.27 -7.24
N GLY A 98 -4.42 7.11 -7.56
CA GLY A 98 -3.35 6.99 -8.55
C GLY A 98 -2.37 5.87 -8.25
N VAL A 99 -1.34 5.78 -9.08
CA VAL A 99 -0.26 4.82 -8.95
C VAL A 99 1.03 5.58 -8.67
N PHE A 100 1.63 5.33 -7.51
CA PHE A 100 2.81 6.07 -7.02
C PHE A 100 4.03 5.16 -6.97
N PRO A 101 5.20 5.56 -7.50
CA PRO A 101 6.41 4.77 -7.36
C PRO A 101 6.90 4.75 -5.90
N LEU A 102 7.12 3.56 -5.35
CA LEU A 102 7.72 3.37 -4.01
C LEU A 102 9.25 3.41 -4.06
N ARG A 103 9.85 3.05 -5.19
CA ARG A 103 11.32 3.06 -5.39
C ARG A 103 11.87 4.45 -5.73
N ASP A 104 10.99 5.38 -6.05
CA ASP A 104 11.33 6.79 -6.30
C ASP A 104 10.34 7.70 -5.56
N PRO A 105 10.50 7.85 -4.23
CA PRO A 105 9.60 8.66 -3.43
C PRO A 105 9.55 10.13 -3.88
N ASP A 106 10.65 10.68 -4.40
CA ASP A 106 10.68 12.08 -4.86
C ASP A 106 9.84 12.27 -6.13
N ALA A 107 9.83 11.29 -7.05
CA ALA A 107 8.89 11.28 -8.17
C ALA A 107 7.42 11.18 -7.71
N ALA A 108 7.14 10.36 -6.68
CA ALA A 108 5.79 10.29 -6.10
C ALA A 108 5.36 11.63 -5.47
N LEU A 109 6.26 12.32 -4.76
CA LEU A 109 6.02 13.65 -4.19
C LEU A 109 5.74 14.69 -5.28
N ALA A 110 6.52 14.70 -6.37
CA ALA A 110 6.29 15.60 -7.50
C ALA A 110 4.94 15.33 -8.20
N MET A 111 4.48 14.06 -8.23
CA MET A 111 3.14 13.74 -8.72
C MET A 111 2.05 14.32 -7.81
N LEU A 112 2.23 14.26 -6.49
CA LEU A 112 1.28 14.81 -5.52
C LEU A 112 1.16 16.33 -5.63
N GLU A 113 2.26 17.07 -5.77
CA GLU A 113 2.22 18.51 -5.99
C GLU A 113 1.51 18.92 -7.29
N ARG A 114 1.50 18.04 -8.30
CA ARG A 114 0.83 18.28 -9.58
C ARG A 114 -0.67 17.94 -9.55
N SER A 115 -1.08 16.99 -8.71
CA SER A 115 -2.46 16.47 -8.68
C SER A 115 -3.30 17.08 -7.56
N LEU A 116 -2.68 17.59 -6.50
CA LEU A 116 -3.34 18.12 -5.32
C LEU A 116 -2.85 19.54 -5.03
N PRO A 117 -3.66 20.37 -4.34
CA PRO A 117 -3.25 21.69 -3.87
C PRO A 117 -2.32 21.57 -2.65
N VAL A 118 -1.16 20.94 -2.86
CA VAL A 118 -0.13 20.72 -1.85
C VAL A 118 1.24 21.16 -2.37
N ARG A 119 2.15 21.48 -1.44
CA ARG A 119 3.55 21.80 -1.71
C ARG A 119 4.46 20.93 -0.83
N VAL A 120 5.58 20.52 -1.38
CA VAL A 120 6.64 19.80 -0.69
C VAL A 120 7.65 20.82 -0.17
N SER A 121 7.78 20.90 1.15
CA SER A 121 8.74 21.79 1.82
C SER A 121 9.84 20.96 2.47
N SER A 122 11.10 21.29 2.17
CA SER A 122 12.25 20.67 2.82
C SER A 122 12.94 21.69 3.72
N SER A 123 12.56 21.69 5.00
CA SER A 123 13.15 22.59 6.00
C SER A 123 14.61 22.22 6.30
N LEU A 124 14.97 20.93 6.15
CA LEU A 124 16.34 20.42 6.28
C LEU A 124 16.58 19.33 5.21
N PRO A 125 17.84 18.98 4.89
CA PRO A 125 18.16 17.96 3.88
C PRO A 125 17.55 16.57 4.15
N TRP A 126 17.24 16.28 5.43
CA TRP A 126 16.67 15.01 5.89
C TRP A 126 15.25 15.18 6.42
N TRP A 127 14.64 16.36 6.30
CA TRP A 127 13.29 16.64 6.79
C TRP A 127 12.44 17.28 5.70
N THR A 128 11.47 16.52 5.20
CA THR A 128 10.50 16.95 4.21
C THR A 128 9.09 16.89 4.78
N THR A 129 8.26 17.86 4.45
CA THR A 129 6.86 17.93 4.90
C THR A 129 5.98 18.41 3.76
N LEU A 130 4.87 17.70 3.50
CA LEU A 130 3.82 18.18 2.61
C LEU A 130 2.96 19.20 3.36
N GLN A 131 2.70 20.34 2.72
CA GLN A 131 1.93 21.45 3.27
C GLN A 131 0.85 21.89 2.26
N PRO A 132 -0.21 22.58 2.69
CA PRO A 132 -1.20 23.14 1.78
C PRO A 132 -0.55 24.14 0.79
N LEU A 133 -1.07 24.17 -0.44
CA LEU A 133 -0.72 25.20 -1.42
C LEU A 133 -1.54 26.47 -1.14
N HIS A 134 -1.04 27.31 -0.23
CA HIS A 134 -1.53 28.65 0.15
C HIS A 134 -3.03 28.80 0.47
#